data_AF-A0A1Y2MD19-F1
#
_entry.id   AF-A0A1Y2MD19-F1
#
_cell.length_a   1.000
_cell.length_b   1.000
_cell.length_c   1.000
_cell.angle_alpha   90.00
_cell.angle_beta   90.00
_cell.angle_gamma   90.00
#
_symmetry.space_group_name_H-M   'P 1'
#
loop_
_entity.id
_entity.type
_entity.pdbx_description
1 polymer ?
#
loop_
_entity_poly.entity_id
_entity_poly.type
_entity_poly.pdbx_seq_one_letter_code
_entity_poly.pdbx_strand_id
1 'polypeptide(L)'
;MVRSPKPSTSYTSASTSYGYEDYTTTSRPRTRPGTGRPSTARPKTGASTIARAESQHVVCAVAESRGISPTVGLAFVNLDTGEAVLCQINDSQTYVRTIHKVKVYGPSEILIVATASSPKSKLFSIIEENLEDIDSKITLLDRRYWDDSTGYEYIQTLAFKEDVEAIKISVQGNYYAICCIAAALKYIELGFGVQFSYHSLRMRYEPSEGSMMIDVSTIYSLELVQNLQDAKSKDCLFGLLNETLTAMGARLLRNNILQPLTDREVLNTRYLAVEELATKEEMFFTTRAGLLSVTASYV
;
A
#
# COMPACT_ATOMS: atom_id res chain seq x y z
N MET A 1 -45.40 -7.57 -69.40
CA MET A 1 -45.69 -8.45 -70.56
C MET A 1 -44.58 -9.50 -70.67
N VAL A 2 -44.94 -10.79 -70.55
CA VAL A 2 -44.39 -12.01 -71.21
C VAL A 2 -42.89 -11.98 -71.64
N ARG A 3 -41.97 -12.66 -70.92
CA ARG A 3 -41.36 -14.01 -71.15
C ARG A 3 -40.46 -14.11 -72.41
N SER A 4 -39.12 -14.26 -72.25
CA SER A 4 -38.32 -15.53 -72.24
C SER A 4 -37.55 -15.73 -73.57
N PRO A 5 -36.54 -16.63 -73.74
CA PRO A 5 -36.00 -17.67 -72.83
C PRO A 5 -34.45 -17.83 -72.74
N LYS A 6 -34.05 -18.70 -71.79
CA LYS A 6 -32.72 -19.33 -71.48
C LYS A 6 -32.35 -20.45 -72.50
N PRO A 7 -31.23 -21.24 -72.40
CA PRO A 7 -30.88 -22.24 -71.33
C PRO A 7 -29.34 -22.30 -71.02
N SER A 8 -28.70 -23.11 -70.15
CA SER A 8 -28.99 -24.39 -69.43
C SER A 8 -27.95 -24.57 -68.28
N THR A 9 -28.36 -24.84 -67.01
CA THR A 9 -28.15 -26.05 -66.13
C THR A 9 -26.71 -26.62 -65.99
N SER A 10 -26.16 -27.08 -64.85
CA SER A 10 -26.63 -27.43 -63.48
C SER A 10 -25.40 -27.86 -62.62
N TYR A 11 -25.12 -27.28 -61.43
CA TYR A 11 -25.33 -27.75 -60.03
C TYR A 11 -24.65 -29.05 -59.49
N THR A 12 -23.66 -28.84 -58.61
CA THR A 12 -23.34 -29.41 -57.26
C THR A 12 -23.32 -30.91 -56.95
N SER A 13 -22.26 -31.37 -56.24
CA SER A 13 -22.29 -31.82 -54.82
C SER A 13 -20.94 -32.39 -54.32
N ALA A 14 -20.79 -32.47 -52.99
CA ALA A 14 -19.57 -32.66 -52.19
C ALA A 14 -19.09 -34.12 -52.02
N SER A 15 -17.83 -34.32 -51.61
CA SER A 15 -17.42 -35.37 -50.63
C SER A 15 -15.92 -35.38 -50.28
N THR A 16 -15.68 -35.47 -48.96
CA THR A 16 -14.70 -36.20 -48.14
C THR A 16 -13.34 -36.72 -48.67
N SER A 17 -12.34 -36.56 -47.78
CA SER A 17 -11.28 -37.52 -47.36
C SER A 17 -9.89 -37.54 -48.03
N TYR A 18 -8.90 -37.45 -47.13
CA TYR A 18 -7.50 -37.91 -47.11
C TYR A 18 -6.59 -37.68 -48.34
N GLY A 19 -5.57 -36.84 -48.13
CA GLY A 19 -4.43 -36.65 -49.02
C GLY A 19 -3.12 -36.67 -48.23
N TYR A 20 -2.18 -37.47 -48.74
CA TYR A 20 -0.88 -37.87 -48.23
C TYR A 20 0.17 -36.75 -48.38
N GLU A 21 1.25 -36.81 -47.59
CA GLU A 21 2.38 -35.87 -47.63
C GLU A 21 3.07 -35.82 -49.00
N ASP A 22 3.55 -34.64 -49.40
CA ASP A 22 4.79 -34.55 -50.18
C ASP A 22 5.50 -33.18 -50.02
N TYR A 23 6.83 -33.23 -50.04
CA TYR A 23 7.78 -32.16 -49.71
C TYR A 23 7.95 -31.11 -50.84
N THR A 24 8.17 -29.82 -50.48
CA THR A 24 9.36 -28.99 -50.82
C THR A 24 9.10 -27.45 -50.83
N THR A 25 9.88 -26.76 -50.00
CA THR A 25 10.53 -25.42 -50.12
C THR A 25 9.91 -24.26 -50.93
N THR A 26 9.41 -23.24 -50.22
CA THR A 26 9.97 -21.86 -50.08
C THR A 26 8.91 -20.75 -49.92
N SER A 27 9.26 -19.72 -49.15
CA SER A 27 8.61 -18.41 -48.91
C SER A 27 7.64 -18.27 -47.71
N ARG A 28 7.99 -17.30 -46.84
CA ARG A 28 7.24 -16.74 -45.68
C ARG A 28 5.87 -16.19 -46.13
N PRO A 29 4.80 -16.08 -45.28
CA PRO A 29 4.87 -15.41 -43.96
C PRO A 29 3.86 -15.83 -42.86
N ARG A 30 4.06 -15.23 -41.67
CA ARG A 30 3.13 -15.05 -40.52
C ARG A 30 2.83 -16.27 -39.63
N THR A 31 3.75 -16.52 -38.68
CA THR A 31 3.41 -17.18 -37.42
C THR A 31 2.66 -16.21 -36.50
N ARG A 32 1.38 -16.54 -36.30
CA ARG A 32 0.49 -16.23 -35.17
C ARG A 32 1.25 -15.96 -33.85
N PRO A 33 0.95 -14.88 -33.09
CA PRO A 33 1.57 -14.68 -31.78
C PRO A 33 1.04 -15.77 -30.84
N GLY A 34 1.93 -16.64 -30.38
CA GLY A 34 1.68 -17.49 -29.22
C GLY A 34 1.40 -16.61 -28.01
N THR A 35 0.35 -16.96 -27.27
CA THR A 35 0.02 -16.38 -25.96
C THR A 35 1.19 -16.58 -25.01
N GLY A 36 2.08 -15.59 -24.99
CA GLY A 36 3.17 -15.49 -24.03
C GLY A 36 2.58 -15.33 -22.63
N ARG A 37 2.88 -16.31 -21.78
CA ARG A 37 2.71 -16.24 -20.34
C ARG A 37 3.20 -14.86 -19.84
N PRO A 38 2.43 -14.11 -19.03
CA PRO A 38 2.90 -12.83 -18.52
C PRO A 38 4.21 -13.07 -17.76
N SER A 39 5.21 -12.24 -18.05
CA SER A 39 6.48 -12.21 -17.33
C SER A 39 6.16 -12.07 -15.85
N THR A 40 6.36 -13.14 -15.07
CA THR A 40 6.36 -13.04 -13.63
C THR A 40 7.51 -12.12 -13.28
N ALA A 41 7.18 -10.88 -12.88
CA ALA A 41 8.16 -9.96 -12.34
C ALA A 41 8.89 -10.69 -11.21
N ARG A 42 10.17 -10.97 -11.44
CA ARG A 42 11.05 -11.54 -10.43
C ARG A 42 11.03 -10.59 -9.23
N PRO A 43 10.75 -11.05 -8.00
CA PRO A 43 10.90 -10.18 -6.83
C PRO A 43 12.34 -9.66 -6.83
N LYS A 44 12.49 -8.34 -6.66
CA LYS A 44 13.81 -7.71 -6.58
C LYS A 44 14.48 -8.23 -5.31
N THR A 45 15.30 -9.27 -5.45
CA THR A 45 16.19 -9.75 -4.40
C THR A 45 17.11 -8.62 -3.99
N GLY A 46 17.17 -8.30 -2.69
CA GLY A 46 17.88 -7.14 -2.10
C GLY A 46 19.36 -6.96 -2.46
N ALA A 47 19.95 -7.85 -3.25
CA ALA A 47 21.28 -7.65 -3.82
C ALA A 47 21.34 -6.50 -4.86
N SER A 48 20.25 -6.20 -5.57
CA SER A 48 20.21 -5.11 -6.56
C SER A 48 19.88 -3.73 -5.99
N THR A 49 19.48 -3.64 -4.71
CA THR A 49 19.46 -2.39 -3.93
C THR A 49 20.83 -2.09 -3.34
N ILE A 50 21.60 -3.11 -2.92
CA ILE A 50 22.91 -2.93 -2.27
C ILE A 50 23.99 -2.43 -3.26
N ALA A 51 23.94 -2.81 -4.55
CA ALA A 51 24.92 -2.36 -5.54
C ALA A 51 24.73 -0.90 -6.02
N ARG A 52 23.71 -0.19 -5.52
CA ARG A 52 23.46 1.24 -5.76
C ARG A 52 23.85 2.11 -4.57
N ALA A 53 24.76 1.65 -3.73
CA ALA A 53 25.40 2.39 -2.64
C ALA A 53 26.32 3.54 -3.11
N GLU A 54 25.98 4.21 -4.22
CA GLU A 54 26.35 5.59 -4.45
C GLU A 54 25.19 6.41 -3.89
N SER A 55 25.48 7.20 -2.84
CA SER A 55 24.56 8.02 -2.05
C SER A 55 23.34 8.53 -2.82
N GLN A 56 22.23 7.81 -2.76
CA GLN A 56 20.99 8.25 -3.39
C GLN A 56 20.41 9.39 -2.58
N HIS A 57 20.05 10.49 -3.25
CA HIS A 57 19.47 11.64 -2.59
C HIS A 57 17.96 11.45 -2.42
N VAL A 58 17.59 10.76 -1.34
CA VAL A 58 16.21 10.44 -1.00
C VAL A 58 15.71 11.32 0.14
N VAL A 59 14.66 12.10 -0.12
CA VAL A 59 13.97 12.90 0.89
C VAL A 59 12.77 12.11 1.39
N CYS A 60 12.70 11.89 2.70
CA CYS A 60 11.57 11.25 3.36
C CYS A 60 10.75 12.29 4.13
N ALA A 61 9.43 12.29 4.01
CA ALA A 61 8.54 13.05 4.87
C ALA A 61 7.72 12.11 5.74
N VAL A 62 7.65 12.40 7.04
CA VAL A 62 6.94 11.59 8.03
C VAL A 62 5.93 12.43 8.82
N ALA A 63 4.67 11.98 8.85
CA ALA A 63 3.62 12.59 9.67
C ALA A 63 2.93 11.54 10.56
N GLU A 64 2.80 11.84 11.83
CA GLU A 64 2.12 11.00 12.82
C GLU A 64 0.69 11.50 13.08
N SER A 65 -0.25 10.58 13.21
CA SER A 65 -1.59 10.88 13.72
C SER A 65 -1.57 11.13 15.22
N ARG A 66 -2.23 12.20 15.66
CA ARG A 66 -2.46 12.47 17.11
C ARG A 66 -3.62 11.64 17.69
N GLY A 67 -4.18 10.73 16.90
CA GLY A 67 -5.32 9.91 17.27
C GLY A 67 -4.97 8.71 18.14
N ILE A 68 -6.00 7.93 18.46
CA ILE A 68 -5.92 6.74 19.31
C ILE A 68 -5.19 5.58 18.60
N SER A 69 -5.20 5.56 17.26
CA SER A 69 -4.43 4.63 16.44
C SER A 69 -3.10 5.28 16.01
N PRO A 70 -1.95 4.61 16.17
CA PRO A 70 -0.64 5.11 15.73
C PRO A 70 -0.51 4.98 14.20
N THR A 71 -1.27 5.78 13.48
CA THR A 71 -1.22 5.88 12.02
C THR A 71 -0.10 6.85 11.63
N VAL A 72 0.77 6.43 10.72
CA VAL A 72 1.90 7.21 10.22
C VAL A 72 1.82 7.29 8.71
N GLY A 73 1.87 8.52 8.18
CA GLY A 73 2.10 8.77 6.77
C GLY A 73 3.59 8.85 6.48
N LEU A 74 3.97 8.31 5.33
CA LEU A 74 5.32 8.35 4.80
C LEU A 74 5.27 8.74 3.32
N ALA A 75 6.20 9.57 2.89
CA ALA A 75 6.50 9.78 1.49
C ALA A 75 8.01 9.78 1.28
N PHE A 76 8.49 9.05 0.29
CA PHE A 76 9.89 9.03 -0.11
C PHE A 76 9.98 9.59 -1.52
N VAL A 77 10.88 10.54 -1.75
CA VAL A 77 11.13 11.10 -3.08
C VAL A 77 12.62 10.98 -3.37
N ASN A 78 12.95 10.17 -4.37
CA ASN A 78 14.32 10.01 -4.85
C ASN A 78 14.57 11.01 -5.98
N LEU A 79 15.49 11.96 -5.76
CA LEU A 79 15.82 13.00 -6.74
C LEU A 79 16.60 12.43 -7.93
N ASP A 80 17.39 11.38 -7.73
CA ASP A 80 18.23 10.79 -8.79
C ASP A 80 17.41 9.96 -9.77
N THR A 81 16.38 9.26 -9.27
CA THR A 81 15.55 8.38 -10.10
C THR A 81 14.23 9.02 -10.52
N GLY A 82 13.84 10.15 -9.93
CA GLY A 82 12.52 10.75 -10.14
C GLY A 82 11.38 9.83 -9.71
N GLU A 83 11.59 9.02 -8.66
CA GLU A 83 10.58 8.11 -8.11
C GLU A 83 10.06 8.65 -6.79
N ALA A 84 8.73 8.66 -6.63
CA ALA A 84 8.09 8.99 -5.37
C ALA A 84 7.21 7.83 -4.88
N VAL A 85 7.44 7.41 -3.64
CA VAL A 85 6.71 6.33 -3.00
C VAL A 85 5.93 6.89 -1.83
N LEU A 86 4.60 6.74 -1.87
CA LEU A 86 3.69 7.13 -0.80
C LEU A 86 3.29 5.90 0.00
N CYS A 87 3.19 6.00 1.31
CA CYS A 87 2.79 4.90 2.17
C CYS A 87 2.03 5.42 3.40
N GLN A 88 1.05 4.67 3.87
CA GLN A 88 0.43 4.89 5.18
C GLN A 88 0.43 3.59 5.98
N ILE A 89 0.99 3.64 7.18
CA ILE A 89 1.15 2.48 8.05
C ILE A 89 0.34 2.70 9.32
N ASN A 90 -0.49 1.73 9.70
CA ASN A 90 -1.02 1.68 11.06
C ASN A 90 -0.06 0.81 11.87
N ASP A 91 0.78 1.45 12.67
CA ASP A 91 1.86 0.77 13.37
C ASP A 91 1.40 0.26 14.75
N SER A 92 2.35 -0.24 15.52
CA SER A 92 2.27 -0.45 16.96
C SER A 92 2.74 0.81 17.70
N GLN A 93 2.60 0.83 19.03
CA GLN A 93 3.10 1.95 19.84
C GLN A 93 4.63 2.11 19.81
N THR A 94 5.36 1.14 19.26
CA THR A 94 6.83 1.14 19.15
C THR A 94 7.33 1.51 17.75
N TYR A 95 6.42 1.80 16.80
CA TYR A 95 6.75 2.28 15.43
C TYR A 95 7.74 1.40 14.63
N VAL A 96 7.82 0.11 14.93
CA VAL A 96 8.82 -0.81 14.34
C VAL A 96 8.70 -0.87 12.81
N ARG A 97 7.47 -0.89 12.27
CA ARG A 97 7.26 -0.99 10.82
C ARG A 97 7.69 0.29 10.12
N THR A 98 7.40 1.43 10.73
CA THR A 98 7.79 2.76 10.25
C THR A 98 9.31 2.86 10.20
N ILE A 99 10.00 2.54 11.30
CA ILE A 99 11.47 2.59 11.37
C ILE A 99 12.11 1.63 10.38
N HIS A 100 11.59 0.39 10.27
CA HIS A 100 12.07 -0.56 9.28
C HIS A 100 11.93 0.00 7.85
N LYS A 101 10.78 0.60 7.51
CA LYS A 101 10.57 1.17 6.17
C LYS A 101 11.50 2.35 5.90
N VAL A 102 11.74 3.22 6.89
CA VAL A 102 12.73 4.31 6.78
C VAL A 102 14.13 3.74 6.55
N LYS A 103 14.55 2.73 7.33
CA LYS A 103 15.86 2.07 7.17
C LYS A 103 16.03 1.40 5.80
N VAL A 104 14.99 0.77 5.27
CA VAL A 104 15.01 0.11 3.94
C VAL A 104 15.21 1.13 2.81
N TYR A 105 14.58 2.30 2.90
CA TYR A 105 14.70 3.35 1.88
C TYR A 105 15.95 4.22 2.06
N GLY A 106 16.56 4.23 3.25
CA GLY A 106 17.83 4.94 3.54
C GLY A 106 17.82 6.41 3.11
N PRO A 107 16.92 7.26 3.63
CA PRO A 107 16.83 8.66 3.21
C PRO A 107 18.06 9.47 3.60
N SER A 108 18.44 10.45 2.78
CA SER A 108 19.44 11.46 3.14
C SER A 108 18.86 12.50 4.10
N GLU A 109 17.59 12.85 3.92
CA GLU A 109 16.88 13.80 4.79
C GLU A 109 15.50 13.28 5.22
N ILE A 110 15.18 13.47 6.50
CA ILE A 110 13.89 13.14 7.10
C ILE A 110 13.19 14.42 7.54
N LEU A 111 12.06 14.72 6.90
CA LEU A 111 11.20 15.86 7.18
C LEU A 111 10.15 15.47 8.20
N ILE A 112 10.04 16.27 9.26
CA ILE A 112 9.04 16.07 10.31
C ILE A 112 8.26 17.37 10.51
N VAL A 113 6.97 17.25 10.80
CA VAL A 113 6.12 18.40 11.15
C VAL A 113 6.69 19.09 12.39
N ALA A 114 6.98 20.40 12.33
CA ALA A 114 7.56 21.16 13.43
C ALA A 114 6.76 21.05 14.75
N THR A 115 5.43 20.93 14.66
CA THR A 115 4.55 20.74 15.82
C THR A 115 4.75 19.42 16.56
N ALA A 116 5.45 18.44 15.97
CA ALA A 116 5.82 17.18 16.64
C ALA A 116 7.09 17.32 17.49
N SER A 117 7.79 18.46 17.43
CA SER A 117 9.00 18.71 18.22
C SER A 117 8.71 19.29 19.61
N SER A 118 7.54 19.89 19.84
CA SER A 118 7.20 20.55 21.10
C SER A 118 5.70 20.44 21.42
N PRO A 119 5.29 19.48 22.28
CA PRO A 119 6.11 18.45 22.93
C PRO A 119 6.64 17.43 21.91
N LYS A 120 7.81 16.83 22.19
CA LYS A 120 8.39 15.77 21.35
C LYS A 120 7.41 14.61 21.25
N SER A 121 7.03 14.26 20.02
CA SER A 121 6.20 13.09 19.78
C SER A 121 6.98 11.81 20.02
N LYS A 122 6.27 10.71 20.28
CA LYS A 122 6.91 9.41 20.51
C LYS A 122 7.67 8.95 19.28
N LEU A 123 7.07 9.13 18.09
CA LEU A 123 7.72 8.83 16.83
C LEU A 123 8.96 9.70 16.60
N PHE A 124 8.91 11.00 16.92
CA PHE A 124 10.09 11.87 16.81
C PHE A 124 11.26 11.35 17.66
N SER A 125 10.98 10.96 18.91
CA SER A 125 12.00 10.46 19.84
C SER A 125 12.62 9.15 19.33
N ILE A 126 11.80 8.23 18.83
CA ILE A 126 12.28 6.95 18.29
C ILE A 126 13.10 7.15 17.01
N ILE A 127 12.70 8.07 16.13
CA ILE A 127 13.51 8.40 14.94
C ILE A 127 14.85 9.01 15.36
N GLU A 128 14.85 9.94 16.32
CA GLU A 128 16.06 10.59 16.86
C GLU A 128 17.03 9.56 17.45
N GLU A 129 16.52 8.58 18.21
CA GLU A 129 17.31 7.47 18.76
C GLU A 129 17.89 6.54 17.69
N ASN A 130 17.25 6.41 16.52
CA ASN A 130 17.71 5.56 15.43
C ASN A 130 18.57 6.32 14.39
N LEU A 131 18.92 7.59 14.62
CA LEU A 131 19.63 8.40 13.61
C LEU A 131 21.01 7.87 13.26
N GLU A 132 21.77 7.37 14.23
CA GLU A 132 23.13 6.84 14.02
C GLU A 132 23.13 5.65 13.05
N ASP A 133 22.04 4.87 13.03
CA ASP A 133 21.89 3.73 12.12
C ASP A 133 21.44 4.13 10.71
N ILE A 134 20.71 5.25 10.58
CA ILE A 134 20.07 5.66 9.31
C ILE A 134 20.97 6.64 8.53
N ASP A 135 21.89 7.34 9.21
CA ASP A 135 22.78 8.36 8.61
C ASP A 135 22.00 9.47 7.87
N SER A 136 20.88 9.91 8.46
CA SER A 136 20.00 10.94 7.90
C SER A 136 20.04 12.23 8.71
N LYS A 137 19.79 13.35 8.03
CA LYS A 137 19.52 14.63 8.69
C LYS A 137 18.03 14.82 8.96
N ILE A 138 17.66 15.22 10.17
CA ILE A 138 16.27 15.63 10.48
C ILE A 138 16.10 17.11 10.16
N THR A 139 15.06 17.44 9.39
CA THR A 139 14.64 18.81 9.11
C THR A 139 13.18 19.02 9.55
N LEU A 140 12.93 20.08 10.32
CA LEU A 140 11.59 20.43 10.75
C LEU A 140 10.91 21.35 9.74
N LEU A 141 9.68 21.01 9.35
CA LEU A 141 8.90 21.77 8.39
C LEU A 141 7.58 22.26 9.00
N ASP A 142 7.19 23.49 8.68
CA ASP A 142 5.95 24.11 9.16
C ASP A 142 4.71 23.31 8.70
N ARG A 143 3.71 23.19 9.59
CA ARG A 143 2.45 22.45 9.34
C ARG A 143 1.71 22.92 8.09
N ARG A 144 1.88 24.19 7.68
CA ARG A 144 1.24 24.77 6.49
C ARG A 144 1.61 24.07 5.18
N TYR A 145 2.75 23.37 5.15
CA TYR A 145 3.22 22.65 3.96
C TYR A 145 2.70 21.20 3.89
N TRP A 146 2.02 20.72 4.93
CA TRP A 146 1.49 19.35 5.04
C TRP A 146 0.01 19.32 4.67
N ASP A 147 -0.32 19.85 3.49
CA ASP A 147 -1.70 20.02 3.03
C ASP A 147 -2.11 18.91 2.06
N ASP A 148 -3.29 18.33 2.25
CA ASP A 148 -3.77 17.23 1.42
C ASP A 148 -4.27 17.71 0.06
N SER A 149 -4.90 18.89 -0.01
CA SER A 149 -5.38 19.47 -1.27
C SER A 149 -4.21 19.71 -2.23
N THR A 150 -3.13 20.31 -1.71
CA THR A 150 -1.87 20.52 -2.43
C THR A 150 -1.23 19.19 -2.84
N GLY A 151 -1.29 18.17 -1.98
CA GLY A 151 -0.78 16.83 -2.30
C GLY A 151 -1.51 16.17 -3.47
N TYR A 152 -2.85 16.28 -3.52
CA TYR A 152 -3.63 15.80 -4.67
C TYR A 152 -3.31 16.56 -5.96
N GLU A 153 -3.10 17.87 -5.87
CA GLU A 153 -2.68 18.69 -7.03
C GLU A 153 -1.32 18.24 -7.56
N TYR A 154 -0.35 17.98 -6.68
CA TYR A 154 0.94 17.43 -7.08
C TYR A 154 0.83 16.05 -7.74
N ILE A 155 0.00 15.15 -7.19
CA ILE A 155 -0.24 13.83 -7.81
C ILE A 155 -0.84 14.01 -9.21
N GLN A 156 -1.80 14.93 -9.38
CA GLN A 156 -2.44 15.16 -10.67
C GLN A 156 -1.50 15.78 -11.73
N THR A 157 -0.59 16.67 -11.30
CA THR A 157 0.26 17.45 -12.21
C THR A 157 1.61 16.79 -12.49
N LEU A 158 2.19 16.11 -11.49
CA LEU A 158 3.56 15.59 -11.57
C LEU A 158 3.61 14.08 -11.84
N ALA A 159 2.61 13.30 -11.43
CA ALA A 159 2.58 11.86 -11.72
C ALA A 159 2.41 11.58 -13.21
N PHE A 160 2.91 10.43 -13.67
CA PHE A 160 2.64 9.96 -15.03
C PHE A 160 1.14 9.86 -15.31
N LYS A 161 0.70 10.39 -16.46
CA LYS A 161 -0.72 10.48 -16.85
C LYS A 161 -1.47 9.14 -16.73
N GLU A 162 -0.79 8.05 -17.04
CA GLU A 162 -1.32 6.69 -17.00
C GLU A 162 -1.57 6.19 -15.57
N ASP A 163 -0.78 6.66 -14.61
CA ASP A 163 -0.81 6.19 -13.22
C ASP A 163 -1.66 7.08 -12.30
N VAL A 164 -1.98 8.32 -12.70
CA VAL A 164 -2.70 9.31 -11.85
C VAL A 164 -3.96 8.71 -11.23
N GLU A 165 -4.82 8.08 -12.04
CA GLU A 165 -6.10 7.56 -11.57
C GLU A 165 -5.92 6.39 -10.59
N ALA A 166 -5.00 5.47 -10.90
CA ALA A 166 -4.67 4.34 -10.05
C ALA A 166 -4.10 4.80 -8.69
N ILE A 167 -3.25 5.83 -8.70
CA ILE A 167 -2.71 6.42 -7.49
C ILE A 167 -3.82 7.10 -6.69
N LYS A 168 -4.69 7.89 -7.33
CA LYS A 168 -5.82 8.57 -6.67
C LYS A 168 -6.71 7.59 -5.92
N ILE A 169 -7.05 6.46 -6.55
CA ILE A 169 -7.81 5.38 -5.91
C ILE A 169 -7.03 4.80 -4.72
N SER A 170 -5.73 4.55 -4.89
CA SER A 170 -4.89 3.94 -3.83
C SER A 170 -4.64 4.86 -2.63
N VAL A 171 -4.57 6.18 -2.85
CA VAL A 171 -4.39 7.16 -1.77
C VAL A 171 -5.71 7.60 -1.14
N GLN A 172 -6.85 7.17 -1.68
CA GLN A 172 -8.16 7.55 -1.17
C GLN A 172 -8.31 7.14 0.30
N GLY A 173 -8.46 8.14 1.18
CA GLY A 173 -8.53 7.96 2.64
C GLY A 173 -7.19 7.81 3.36
N ASN A 174 -6.08 7.83 2.63
CA ASN A 174 -4.72 7.87 3.18
C ASN A 174 -4.23 9.31 3.35
N TYR A 175 -4.94 10.08 4.18
CA TYR A 175 -4.69 11.51 4.40
C TYR A 175 -3.22 11.83 4.71
N TYR A 176 -2.60 11.06 5.63
CA TYR A 176 -1.24 11.36 6.07
C TYR A 176 -0.21 11.12 4.96
N ALA A 177 -0.38 10.10 4.12
CA ALA A 177 0.51 9.86 2.99
C ALA A 177 0.48 11.03 1.99
N ILE A 178 -0.70 11.60 1.74
CA ILE A 178 -0.90 12.73 0.83
C ILE A 178 -0.25 14.02 1.41
N CYS A 179 -0.43 14.27 2.70
CA CYS A 179 0.23 15.39 3.36
C CYS A 179 1.77 15.26 3.32
N CYS A 180 2.29 14.03 3.44
CA CYS A 180 3.73 13.78 3.38
C CYS A 180 4.30 14.09 1.99
N ILE A 181 3.61 13.70 0.91
CA ILE A 181 4.11 13.99 -0.44
C ILE A 181 4.09 15.49 -0.74
N ALA A 182 3.08 16.22 -0.25
CA ALA A 182 3.01 17.67 -0.38
C ALA A 182 4.21 18.34 0.31
N ALA A 183 4.48 17.95 1.54
CA ALA A 183 5.61 18.45 2.31
C ALA A 183 6.96 18.12 1.66
N ALA A 184 7.15 16.88 1.20
CA ALA A 184 8.38 16.44 0.55
C ALA A 184 8.66 17.24 -0.73
N LEU A 185 7.67 17.35 -1.62
CA LEU A 185 7.82 18.07 -2.89
C LEU A 185 8.03 19.58 -2.66
N LYS A 186 7.33 20.16 -1.69
CA LYS A 186 7.50 21.58 -1.37
C LYS A 186 8.87 21.87 -0.76
N TYR A 187 9.37 20.98 0.09
CA TYR A 187 10.71 21.07 0.62
C TYR A 187 11.76 20.95 -0.49
N ILE A 188 11.57 20.03 -1.44
CA ILE A 188 12.50 19.88 -2.57
C ILE A 188 12.51 21.14 -3.44
N GLU A 189 11.33 21.69 -3.74
CA GLU A 189 11.19 22.92 -4.51
C GLU A 189 11.89 24.11 -3.84
N LEU A 190 11.66 24.31 -2.53
CA LEU A 190 12.18 25.47 -1.81
C LEU A 190 13.63 25.30 -1.34
N GLY A 191 13.99 24.09 -0.92
CA GLY A 191 15.28 23.77 -0.31
C GLY A 191 16.37 23.50 -1.33
N PHE A 192 16.06 22.73 -2.38
CA PHE A 192 17.03 22.38 -3.44
C PHE A 192 16.85 23.19 -4.73
N GLY A 193 15.77 23.97 -4.86
CA GLY A 193 15.47 24.71 -6.09
C GLY A 193 15.13 23.80 -7.27
N VAL A 194 14.77 22.54 -7.00
CA VAL A 194 14.46 21.54 -8.03
C VAL A 194 12.96 21.57 -8.32
N GLN A 195 12.61 21.82 -9.57
CA GLN A 195 11.23 21.74 -10.05
C GLN A 195 11.08 20.53 -10.99
N PHE A 196 10.09 19.70 -10.69
CA PHE A 196 9.72 18.59 -11.54
C PHE A 196 8.87 19.10 -12.71
N SER A 197 9.14 18.56 -13.91
CA SER A 197 8.29 18.83 -15.07
C SER A 197 6.93 18.14 -14.92
N TYR A 198 5.91 18.67 -15.60
CA TYR A 198 4.59 18.03 -15.63
C TYR A 198 4.68 16.57 -16.09
N HIS A 199 4.02 15.69 -15.35
CA HIS A 199 3.99 14.25 -15.62
C HIS A 199 5.37 13.60 -15.78
N SER A 200 6.35 14.02 -14.98
CA SER A 200 7.72 13.48 -15.03
C SER A 200 8.08 12.60 -13.84
N LEU A 201 7.27 12.61 -12.77
CA LEU A 201 7.55 11.89 -11.55
C LEU A 201 6.86 10.53 -11.55
N ARG A 202 7.63 9.46 -11.33
CA ARG A 202 7.07 8.12 -11.18
C ARG A 202 6.55 7.96 -9.76
N MET A 203 5.26 8.23 -9.57
CA MET A 203 4.61 8.13 -8.27
C MET A 203 3.96 6.75 -8.10
N ARG A 204 4.06 6.16 -6.91
CA ARG A 204 3.32 4.94 -6.57
C ARG A 204 2.92 4.93 -5.10
N TYR A 205 1.75 4.35 -4.82
CA TYR A 205 1.34 4.05 -3.45
C TYR A 205 1.79 2.63 -3.10
N GLU A 206 2.50 2.48 -1.99
CA GLU A 206 2.95 1.19 -1.47
C GLU A 206 2.24 0.90 -0.14
N PRO A 207 1.47 -0.19 -0.04
CA PRO A 207 0.90 -0.61 1.23
C PRO A 207 1.95 -0.91 2.29
N SER A 208 1.48 -1.07 3.53
CA SER A 208 2.28 -1.74 4.55
C SER A 208 2.58 -3.17 4.11
N GLU A 209 3.86 -3.57 4.12
CA GLU A 209 4.30 -4.92 3.76
C GLU A 209 3.59 -5.97 4.62
N GLY A 210 3.34 -7.15 4.03
CA GLY A 210 2.70 -8.27 4.72
C GLY A 210 1.24 -8.02 5.11
N SER A 211 0.59 -6.99 4.56
CA SER A 211 -0.83 -6.72 4.78
C SER A 211 -1.61 -6.50 3.50
N MET A 212 -2.89 -6.86 3.52
CA MET A 212 -3.81 -6.66 2.41
C MET A 212 -4.26 -5.19 2.36
N MET A 213 -4.26 -4.61 1.16
CA MET A 213 -4.88 -3.31 0.91
C MET A 213 -6.40 -3.45 0.91
N ILE A 214 -7.07 -2.63 1.70
CA ILE A 214 -8.52 -2.45 1.64
C ILE A 214 -8.77 -0.97 1.39
N ASP A 215 -9.42 -0.66 0.27
CA ASP A 215 -9.83 0.70 -0.06
C ASP A 215 -10.95 1.19 0.86
N VAL A 216 -11.06 2.51 0.97
CA VAL A 216 -12.05 3.13 1.87
C VAL A 216 -13.50 2.84 1.44
N SER A 217 -13.79 2.79 0.14
CA SER A 217 -15.11 2.37 -0.33
C SER A 217 -15.45 0.96 0.16
N THR A 218 -14.54 0.00 0.04
CA THR A 218 -14.74 -1.36 0.55
C THR A 218 -14.87 -1.41 2.06
N ILE A 219 -14.12 -0.60 2.83
CA ILE A 219 -14.28 -0.52 4.29
C ILE A 219 -15.72 -0.14 4.66
N TYR A 220 -16.31 0.82 3.95
CA TYR A 220 -17.70 1.24 4.18
C TYR A 220 -18.72 0.23 3.62
N SER A 221 -18.51 -0.27 2.40
CA SER A 221 -19.44 -1.21 1.75
C SER A 221 -19.52 -2.56 2.46
N LEU A 222 -18.44 -3.01 3.09
CA LEU A 222 -18.42 -4.22 3.91
C LEU A 222 -18.70 -3.97 5.39
N GLU A 223 -18.97 -2.71 5.78
CA GLU A 223 -19.21 -2.30 7.17
C GLU A 223 -18.15 -2.88 8.14
N LEU A 224 -16.86 -2.75 7.80
CA LEU A 224 -15.80 -3.43 8.54
C LEU A 224 -15.64 -2.90 9.96
N VAL A 225 -15.85 -1.60 10.16
CA VAL A 225 -15.62 -0.93 11.46
C VAL A 225 -16.82 -0.13 11.93
N GLN A 226 -17.69 0.30 11.01
CA GLN A 226 -18.83 1.14 11.31
C GLN A 226 -19.98 0.79 10.35
N ASN A 227 -21.19 0.78 10.88
CA ASN A 227 -22.41 0.57 10.12
C ASN A 227 -22.76 1.83 9.31
N LEU A 228 -23.33 1.64 8.11
CA LEU A 228 -23.65 2.73 7.19
C LEU A 228 -24.94 3.49 7.57
N GLN A 229 -25.92 2.81 8.18
CA GLN A 229 -27.22 3.37 8.55
C GLN A 229 -27.19 4.02 9.93
N ASP A 230 -26.54 3.40 10.91
CA ASP A 230 -26.35 3.96 12.24
C ASP A 230 -24.89 3.87 12.68
N ALA A 231 -24.21 5.02 12.62
CA ALA A 231 -22.82 5.19 13.03
C ALA A 231 -22.51 4.75 14.47
N LYS A 232 -23.52 4.66 15.35
CA LYS A 232 -23.37 4.22 16.76
C LYS A 232 -23.73 2.75 16.97
N SER A 233 -24.33 2.10 15.97
CA SER A 233 -24.65 0.69 16.06
C SER A 233 -23.38 -0.17 16.09
N LYS A 234 -23.46 -1.30 16.79
CA LYS A 234 -22.43 -2.33 16.80
C LYS A 234 -22.59 -3.33 15.64
N ASP A 235 -23.58 -3.13 14.77
CA ASP A 235 -23.87 -3.98 13.61
C ASP A 235 -22.85 -3.76 12.49
N CYS A 236 -21.60 -4.15 12.75
CA CYS A 236 -20.46 -4.09 11.83
C CYS A 236 -19.48 -5.22 12.19
N LEU A 237 -18.56 -5.58 11.30
CA LEU A 237 -17.64 -6.70 11.55
C LEU A 237 -16.82 -6.51 12.84
N PHE A 238 -16.31 -5.29 13.06
CA PHE A 238 -15.61 -4.95 14.29
C PHE A 238 -16.49 -5.13 15.54
N GLY A 239 -17.73 -4.66 15.50
CA GLY A 239 -18.66 -4.78 16.63
C GLY A 239 -19.04 -6.22 16.95
N LEU A 240 -19.16 -7.08 15.92
CA LEU A 240 -19.42 -8.51 16.06
C LEU A 240 -18.22 -9.29 16.65
N LEU A 241 -17.00 -8.94 16.25
CA LEU A 241 -15.79 -9.67 16.69
C LEU A 241 -15.18 -9.12 17.99
N ASN A 242 -15.55 -7.91 18.42
CA ASN A 242 -14.90 -7.25 19.55
C ASN A 242 -15.43 -7.76 20.91
N GLU A 243 -14.92 -8.92 21.32
CA GLU A 243 -15.06 -9.50 22.67
C GLU A 243 -13.79 -9.26 23.52
N THR A 244 -13.00 -8.24 23.16
CA THR A 244 -11.73 -7.95 23.84
C THR A 244 -11.98 -7.30 25.19
N LEU A 245 -11.21 -7.71 26.20
CA LEU A 245 -11.37 -7.19 27.57
C LEU A 245 -10.60 -5.91 27.84
N THR A 246 -9.61 -5.59 27.00
CA THR A 246 -8.77 -4.40 27.18
C THR A 246 -8.96 -3.44 26.01
N ALA A 247 -8.92 -2.14 26.29
CA ALA A 247 -8.98 -1.13 25.23
C ALA A 247 -7.81 -1.25 24.23
N MET A 248 -6.66 -1.77 24.67
CA MET A 248 -5.53 -2.08 23.78
C MET A 248 -5.83 -3.26 22.85
N GLY A 249 -6.49 -4.30 23.36
CA GLY A 249 -6.99 -5.41 22.55
C GLY A 249 -7.98 -4.95 21.49
N ALA A 250 -8.94 -4.09 21.85
CA ALA A 250 -9.91 -3.53 20.91
C ALA A 250 -9.23 -2.74 19.78
N ARG A 251 -8.23 -1.93 20.12
CA ARG A 251 -7.41 -1.19 19.13
C ARG A 251 -6.66 -2.12 18.21
N LEU A 252 -6.03 -3.16 18.76
CA LEU A 252 -5.29 -4.16 17.98
C LEU A 252 -6.22 -4.93 17.03
N LEU A 253 -7.41 -5.32 17.49
CA LEU A 253 -8.42 -5.98 16.66
C LEU A 253 -8.85 -5.08 15.50
N ARG A 254 -9.16 -3.80 15.78
CA ARG A 254 -9.51 -2.82 14.74
C ARG A 254 -8.42 -2.69 13.69
N ASN A 255 -7.16 -2.62 14.11
CA ASN A 255 -6.02 -2.56 13.17
C ASN A 255 -5.88 -3.86 12.35
N ASN A 256 -6.06 -5.03 12.96
CA ASN A 256 -6.00 -6.31 12.26
C ASN A 256 -7.10 -6.46 11.20
N ILE A 257 -8.30 -5.92 11.45
CA ILE A 257 -9.42 -5.92 10.48
C ILE A 257 -9.11 -5.00 9.29
N LEU A 258 -8.58 -3.80 9.57
CA LEU A 258 -8.28 -2.82 8.53
C LEU A 258 -7.01 -3.14 7.73
N GLN A 259 -6.11 -3.96 8.28
CA GLN A 259 -4.87 -4.41 7.65
C GLN A 259 -4.65 -5.91 7.88
N PRO A 260 -5.44 -6.79 7.23
CA PRO A 260 -5.29 -8.23 7.37
C PRO A 260 -3.89 -8.67 6.93
N LEU A 261 -3.29 -9.61 7.65
CA LEU A 261 -1.97 -10.13 7.31
C LEU A 261 -2.04 -11.02 6.07
N THR A 262 -1.01 -10.96 5.23
CA THR A 262 -0.86 -11.80 4.02
C THR A 262 0.27 -12.82 4.16
N ASP A 263 1.11 -12.71 5.19
CA ASP A 263 2.20 -13.66 5.45
C ASP A 263 1.66 -14.98 6.03
N ARG A 264 1.90 -16.08 5.31
CA ARG A 264 1.43 -17.42 5.66
C ARG A 264 2.02 -17.93 6.98
N GLU A 265 3.30 -17.66 7.27
CA GLU A 265 3.95 -18.19 8.47
C GLU A 265 3.39 -17.51 9.74
N VAL A 266 3.18 -16.20 9.66
CA VAL A 266 2.56 -15.43 10.75
C VAL A 266 1.09 -15.83 10.94
N LEU A 267 0.37 -16.06 9.84
CA LEU A 267 -1.02 -16.56 9.90
C LEU A 267 -1.10 -17.93 10.58
N ASN A 268 -0.23 -18.88 10.21
CA ASN A 268 -0.17 -20.20 10.84
C ASN A 268 0.10 -20.09 12.35
N THR A 269 1.01 -19.20 12.76
CA THR A 269 1.29 -18.95 14.18
C THR A 269 0.05 -18.42 14.92
N ARG A 270 -0.74 -17.53 14.30
CA ARG A 270 -2.01 -17.05 14.87
C ARG A 270 -3.04 -18.17 14.96
N TYR A 271 -3.14 -19.05 13.96
CA TYR A 271 -4.05 -20.19 14.00
C TYR A 271 -3.70 -21.17 15.11
N LEU A 272 -2.41 -21.48 15.29
CA LEU A 272 -1.94 -22.33 16.39
C LEU A 272 -2.28 -21.74 17.76
N ALA A 273 -2.09 -20.42 17.94
CA ALA A 273 -2.45 -19.74 19.18
C ALA A 273 -3.97 -19.82 19.47
N VAL A 274 -4.81 -19.68 18.43
CA VAL A 274 -6.28 -19.82 18.57
C VAL A 274 -6.65 -21.27 18.90
N GLU A 275 -6.06 -22.25 18.22
CA GLU A 275 -6.31 -23.66 18.48
C GLU A 275 -5.90 -24.07 19.90
N GLU A 276 -4.76 -23.57 20.39
CA GLU A 276 -4.30 -23.81 21.75
C GLU A 276 -5.29 -23.26 22.79
N LEU A 277 -5.75 -22.01 22.61
CA LEU A 277 -6.72 -21.38 23.51
C LEU A 277 -8.11 -22.02 23.41
N ALA A 278 -8.50 -22.55 22.25
CA ALA A 278 -9.77 -23.24 22.07
C ALA A 278 -9.77 -24.65 22.68
N THR A 279 -8.62 -25.33 22.67
CA THR A 279 -8.50 -26.70 23.18
C THR A 279 -8.21 -26.75 24.68
N LYS A 280 -7.43 -25.78 25.21
CA LYS A 280 -7.02 -25.73 26.62
C LYS A 280 -7.86 -24.71 27.39
N GLU A 281 -9.04 -25.15 27.84
CA GLU A 281 -10.03 -24.31 28.53
C GLU A 281 -9.47 -23.60 29.79
N GLU A 282 -8.66 -24.29 30.60
CA GLU A 282 -8.03 -23.70 31.79
C GLU A 282 -7.09 -22.53 31.44
N MET A 283 -6.30 -22.67 30.38
CA MET A 283 -5.39 -21.62 29.89
C MET A 283 -6.20 -20.40 29.41
N PHE A 284 -7.31 -20.62 28.71
CA PHE A 284 -8.20 -19.56 28.26
C PHE A 284 -8.76 -18.75 29.44
N PHE A 285 -9.36 -19.41 30.43
CA PHE A 285 -9.95 -18.72 31.58
C PHE A 285 -8.90 -18.02 32.44
N THR A 286 -7.74 -18.63 32.65
CA THR A 286 -6.64 -18.03 33.42
C THR A 286 -6.12 -16.77 32.72
N THR A 287 -5.88 -16.83 31.41
CA THR A 287 -5.43 -15.68 30.62
C THR A 287 -6.47 -14.56 30.63
N ARG A 288 -7.76 -14.92 30.49
CA ARG A 288 -8.88 -13.96 30.51
C ARG A 288 -9.00 -13.26 31.87
N ALA A 289 -8.85 -14.00 32.98
CA ALA A 289 -8.84 -13.44 34.33
C ALA A 289 -7.63 -12.51 34.55
N GLY A 290 -6.46 -12.88 34.04
CA GLY A 290 -5.26 -12.03 34.09
C GLY A 290 -5.41 -10.71 33.32
N LEU A 291 -6.15 -10.68 32.21
CA LEU A 291 -6.40 -9.45 31.47
C LEU A 291 -7.36 -8.48 32.17
N LEU A 292 -8.31 -8.99 32.97
CA LEU A 292 -9.25 -8.16 33.74
C LEU A 292 -8.55 -7.36 34.84
N SER A 293 -7.50 -7.91 35.46
CA SER A 293 -6.75 -7.19 36.52
C SER A 293 -5.97 -5.99 35.96
N VAL A 294 -5.51 -6.08 34.70
CA VAL A 294 -4.83 -4.97 34.02
C VAL A 294 -5.80 -3.81 33.77
N THR A 295 -7.07 -4.08 33.44
CA THR A 295 -8.08 -3.02 33.28
C THR A 295 -8.46 -2.31 34.59
N ALA A 296 -8.45 -3.02 35.73
CA ALA A 296 -8.78 -2.44 37.03
C ALA A 296 -7.69 -1.51 37.57
N SER A 297 -6.47 -1.59 37.05
CA SER A 297 -5.33 -0.77 37.50
C SER A 297 -5.24 0.59 36.78
N TYR A 298 -6.11 0.85 35.80
CA TYR A 298 -6.12 2.06 34.97
C TYR A 298 -7.45 2.85 35.04
N VAL A 299 -8.31 2.53 36.01
CA VAL A 299 -9.50 3.33 36.40
C VAL A 299 -9.28 3.84 37.82
#